data_AF-A0A7Y8I6E4-F1
#
_entry.id   AF-A0A7Y8I6E4-F1
#
_cell.length_a   1.000
_cell.length_b   1.000
_cell.length_c   1.000
_cell.angle_alpha   90.00
_cell.angle_beta   90.00
_cell.angle_gamma   90.00
#
_symmetry.space_group_name_H-M   'P 1'
#
loop_
_entity.id
_entity.type
_entity.pdbx_description
1 polymer ?
#
loop_
_entity_poly.entity_id
_entity_poly.type
_entity_poly.pdbx_seq_one_letter_code
_entity_poly.pdbx_strand_id
1 'polypeptide(L)'
;MADSFIQPVASEAASTQEKVFKSAGVASFAVLVSRVSGLVRESLMGALFGAGSAMDAFVIGFRIPNLTRDLFAEGALSSAFIPTFVEYLQKRGKEEAAHLANLVATAIVLLVGSLCLAGVLISPWLVGALTTGWVHNAPDKYHLAVLLTQIMFPFLLLVSLAAQAMGILNACDQYAVPAFSSTWFNVG
;
A
#
# COMPACT_ATOMS: atom_id res chain seq x y z
N MET A 1 -54.88 16.73 -17.19
CA MET A 1 -53.78 17.66 -16.88
C MET A 1 -52.91 17.07 -15.76
N ALA A 2 -52.42 15.83 -15.92
CA ALA A 2 -51.61 15.11 -14.93
C ALA A 2 -50.44 14.30 -15.54
N ASP A 3 -50.29 14.29 -16.88
CA ASP A 3 -49.24 13.52 -17.56
C ASP A 3 -47.95 14.33 -17.84
N SER A 4 -47.94 15.65 -17.60
CA SER A 4 -46.78 16.50 -17.90
C SER A 4 -45.70 16.52 -16.81
N PHE A 5 -45.95 15.94 -15.63
CA PHE A 5 -45.03 15.96 -14.47
C PHE A 5 -44.23 14.66 -14.27
N ILE A 6 -44.61 13.55 -14.91
CA ILE A 6 -43.92 12.25 -14.76
C ILE A 6 -42.84 12.03 -15.85
N GLN A 7 -42.92 12.73 -16.98
CA GLN A 7 -41.94 12.60 -18.07
C GLN A 7 -40.51 13.13 -17.78
N PRO A 8 -40.25 14.20 -16.99
CA PRO A 8 -38.90 14.73 -16.85
C PRO A 8 -37.97 13.83 -16.00
N VAL A 9 -38.50 13.18 -14.95
CA VAL A 9 -37.70 12.38 -14.01
C VAL A 9 -37.19 11.08 -14.63
N ALA A 10 -38.01 10.42 -15.46
CA ALA A 10 -37.62 9.20 -16.16
C ALA A 10 -36.56 9.46 -17.24
N SER A 11 -36.65 10.61 -17.94
CA SER A 11 -35.69 11.04 -18.96
C SER A 11 -34.32 11.37 -18.34
N GLU A 12 -34.32 12.04 -17.19
CA GLU A 12 -33.10 12.43 -16.47
C GLU A 12 -32.36 11.22 -15.89
N ALA A 13 -33.10 10.24 -15.34
CA ALA A 13 -32.56 8.97 -14.84
C ALA A 13 -31.97 8.10 -15.97
N ALA A 14 -32.66 8.01 -17.13
CA ALA A 14 -32.14 7.30 -18.30
C ALA A 14 -30.87 7.95 -18.86
N SER A 15 -30.82 9.28 -18.91
CA SER A 15 -29.63 10.02 -19.35
C SER A 15 -28.42 9.87 -18.40
N THR A 16 -28.70 9.69 -17.10
CA THR A 16 -27.68 9.47 -16.07
C THR A 16 -27.13 8.05 -16.15
N GLN A 17 -28.00 7.05 -16.34
CA GLN A 17 -27.60 5.65 -16.58
C GLN A 17 -26.73 5.51 -17.83
N GLU A 18 -27.10 6.18 -18.93
CA GLU A 18 -26.34 6.15 -20.19
C GLU A 18 -24.97 6.83 -20.04
N LYS A 19 -24.90 7.97 -19.31
CA LYS A 19 -23.63 8.64 -18.98
C LYS A 19 -22.74 7.78 -18.08
N VAL A 20 -23.30 7.06 -17.11
CA VAL A 20 -22.57 6.14 -16.21
C VAL A 20 -22.04 4.92 -16.97
N PHE A 21 -22.83 4.31 -17.85
CA PHE A 21 -22.37 3.21 -18.70
C PHE A 21 -21.24 3.64 -19.65
N LYS A 22 -21.37 4.82 -20.26
CA LYS A 22 -20.37 5.36 -21.17
C LYS A 22 -19.07 5.69 -20.45
N SER A 23 -19.14 6.25 -19.25
CA SER A 23 -17.96 6.55 -18.42
C SER A 23 -17.31 5.30 -17.82
N ALA A 24 -18.10 4.30 -17.39
CA ALA A 24 -17.58 2.99 -16.99
C ALA A 24 -16.88 2.25 -18.14
N GLY A 25 -17.42 2.35 -19.36
CA GLY A 25 -16.81 1.80 -20.57
C GLY A 25 -15.47 2.48 -20.89
N VAL A 26 -15.41 3.81 -20.82
CA VAL A 26 -14.16 4.56 -21.04
C VAL A 26 -13.12 4.25 -19.95
N ALA A 27 -13.53 4.17 -18.67
CA ALA A 27 -12.63 3.83 -17.58
C ALA A 27 -12.08 2.40 -17.71
N SER A 28 -12.93 1.43 -18.06
CA SER A 28 -12.54 0.03 -18.28
C SER A 28 -11.59 -0.11 -19.47
N PHE A 29 -11.84 0.65 -20.54
CA PHE A 29 -10.96 0.70 -21.71
C PHE A 29 -9.61 1.31 -21.35
N ALA A 30 -9.58 2.41 -20.59
CA ALA A 30 -8.34 3.03 -20.12
C ALA A 30 -7.51 2.08 -19.24
N VAL A 31 -8.16 1.31 -18.36
CA VAL A 31 -7.49 0.28 -17.54
C VAL A 31 -6.90 -0.83 -18.42
N LEU A 32 -7.65 -1.32 -19.42
CA LEU A 32 -7.16 -2.34 -20.36
C LEU A 32 -5.95 -1.86 -21.15
N VAL A 33 -6.00 -0.65 -21.71
CA VAL A 33 -4.88 -0.06 -22.45
C VAL A 33 -3.66 0.12 -21.56
N SER A 34 -3.86 0.54 -20.30
CA SER A 34 -2.78 0.67 -19.31
C SER A 34 -2.14 -0.68 -18.98
N ARG A 35 -2.94 -1.75 -18.81
CA ARG A 35 -2.41 -3.10 -18.56
C ARG A 35 -1.68 -3.69 -19.76
N VAL A 36 -2.21 -3.51 -20.97
CA VAL A 36 -1.58 -4.01 -22.20
C VAL A 36 -0.25 -3.29 -22.45
N SER A 37 -0.20 -1.96 -22.29
CA SER A 37 1.05 -1.22 -22.43
C SER A 37 2.09 -1.58 -21.36
N GLY A 38 1.66 -1.82 -20.11
CA GLY A 38 2.49 -2.40 -19.06
C GLY A 38 3.09 -3.75 -19.43
N LEU A 39 2.27 -4.67 -19.94
CA LEU A 39 2.70 -6.00 -20.41
C LEU A 39 3.73 -5.94 -21.55
N VAL A 40 3.53 -5.03 -22.50
CA VAL A 40 4.47 -4.81 -23.60
C VAL A 40 5.80 -4.26 -23.08
N ARG A 41 5.77 -3.29 -22.16
CA ARG A 41 6.96 -2.75 -21.51
C ARG A 41 7.72 -3.85 -20.75
N GLU A 42 7.01 -4.66 -19.97
CA GLU A 42 7.60 -5.78 -19.23
C GLU A 42 8.23 -6.82 -20.16
N SER A 43 7.56 -7.17 -21.25
CA SER A 43 8.06 -8.12 -22.25
C SER A 43 9.31 -7.60 -22.98
N LEU A 44 9.34 -6.31 -23.34
CA LEU A 44 10.49 -5.67 -23.98
C LEU A 44 11.67 -5.53 -23.02
N MET A 45 11.43 -5.16 -21.77
CA MET A 45 12.48 -5.12 -20.74
C MET A 45 13.04 -6.52 -20.48
N GLY A 46 12.19 -7.55 -20.40
CA GLY A 46 12.63 -8.94 -20.24
C GLY A 46 13.44 -9.47 -21.43
N ALA A 47 13.14 -9.00 -22.66
CA ALA A 47 13.89 -9.38 -23.85
C ALA A 47 15.23 -8.62 -23.98
N LEU A 48 15.29 -7.34 -23.60
CA LEU A 48 16.48 -6.48 -23.77
C LEU A 48 17.51 -6.65 -22.65
N PHE A 49 17.08 -6.94 -21.42
CA PHE A 49 17.98 -7.14 -20.28
C PHE A 49 18.28 -8.63 -19.99
N GLY A 50 17.70 -9.55 -20.78
CA GLY A 50 17.68 -10.98 -20.49
C GLY A 50 16.60 -11.33 -19.46
N ALA A 51 15.85 -12.40 -19.70
CA ALA A 51 14.63 -12.69 -18.94
C ALA A 51 14.86 -12.72 -17.42
N GLY A 52 14.13 -11.85 -16.71
CA GLY A 52 13.60 -12.13 -15.36
C GLY A 52 14.54 -12.12 -14.16
N SER A 53 15.88 -12.07 -14.30
CA SER A 53 16.78 -12.15 -13.12
C SER A 53 16.52 -11.07 -12.07
N ALA A 54 16.62 -9.79 -12.46
CA ALA A 54 16.42 -8.66 -11.56
C ALA A 54 14.96 -8.47 -11.15
N MET A 55 14.01 -8.76 -12.06
CA MET A 55 12.59 -8.67 -11.79
C MET A 55 12.15 -9.74 -10.77
N ASP A 56 12.59 -10.98 -10.92
CA ASP A 56 12.29 -12.06 -9.98
C ASP A 56 12.94 -11.78 -8.61
N ALA A 57 14.18 -11.26 -8.62
CA ALA A 57 14.85 -10.81 -7.41
C ALA A 57 14.08 -9.68 -6.71
N PHE A 58 13.54 -8.73 -7.47
CA PHE A 58 12.68 -7.67 -6.96
C PHE A 58 11.35 -8.19 -6.42
N VAL A 59 10.68 -9.10 -7.13
CA VAL A 59 9.41 -9.70 -6.68
C VAL A 59 9.59 -10.44 -5.36
N ILE A 60 10.65 -11.24 -5.21
CA ILE A 60 10.98 -11.90 -3.94
C ILE A 60 11.36 -10.87 -2.87
N GLY A 61 12.22 -9.91 -3.25
CA GLY A 61 12.69 -8.81 -2.40
C GLY A 61 11.54 -8.02 -1.77
N PHE A 62 10.51 -7.75 -2.56
CA PHE A 62 9.34 -6.95 -2.20
C PHE A 62 8.25 -7.76 -1.48
N ARG A 63 8.09 -9.05 -1.78
CA ARG A 63 6.99 -9.87 -1.23
C ARG A 63 7.10 -10.06 0.28
N ILE A 64 8.31 -10.31 0.80
CA ILE A 64 8.52 -10.59 2.23
C ILE A 64 8.18 -9.36 3.10
N PRO A 65 8.69 -8.15 2.78
CA PRO A 65 8.31 -6.93 3.50
C PRO A 65 6.84 -6.59 3.31
N ASN A 66 6.28 -6.77 2.10
CA ASN A 66 4.89 -6.39 1.85
C ASN A 66 3.90 -7.23 2.68
N LEU A 67 4.11 -8.54 2.80
CA LEU A 67 3.30 -9.40 3.68
C LEU A 67 3.33 -8.91 5.14
N THR A 68 4.51 -8.52 5.61
CA THR A 68 4.70 -8.02 6.96
C THR A 68 3.99 -6.67 7.14
N ARG A 69 4.06 -5.78 6.14
CA ARG A 69 3.33 -4.51 6.10
C ARG A 69 1.82 -4.76 6.16
N ASP A 70 1.31 -5.69 5.37
CA ASP A 70 -0.12 -6.00 5.30
C ASP A 70 -0.63 -6.52 6.66
N LEU A 71 0.16 -7.30 7.39
CA LEU A 71 -0.20 -7.79 8.73
C LEU A 71 -0.20 -6.67 9.79
N PHE A 72 0.85 -5.85 9.83
CA PHE A 72 1.06 -4.89 10.92
C PHE A 72 0.45 -3.51 10.66
N ALA A 73 0.59 -2.97 9.45
CA ALA A 73 0.12 -1.63 9.11
C ALA A 73 -1.34 -1.64 8.62
N GLU A 74 -1.70 -2.54 7.70
CA GLU A 74 -3.07 -2.62 7.17
C GLU A 74 -4.00 -3.43 8.10
N GLY A 75 -3.54 -4.56 8.64
CA GLY A 75 -4.34 -5.44 9.49
C GLY A 75 -4.50 -4.94 10.93
N ALA A 76 -3.46 -5.11 11.75
CA ALA A 76 -3.56 -4.90 13.20
C ALA A 76 -3.79 -3.43 13.59
N LEU A 77 -3.07 -2.50 12.95
CA LEU A 77 -3.17 -1.08 13.29
C LEU A 77 -4.52 -0.47 12.86
N SER A 78 -5.01 -0.77 11.66
CA SER A 78 -6.27 -0.18 11.18
C SER A 78 -7.51 -0.77 11.88
N SER A 79 -7.48 -2.05 12.25
CA SER A 79 -8.62 -2.72 12.89
C SER A 79 -8.72 -2.50 14.40
N ALA A 80 -7.58 -2.34 15.10
CA ALA A 80 -7.57 -2.20 16.55
C ALA A 80 -7.24 -0.77 17.01
N PHE A 81 -6.18 -0.16 16.48
CA PHE A 81 -5.73 1.14 16.99
C PHE A 81 -6.67 2.28 16.62
N ILE A 82 -7.14 2.37 15.37
CA ILE A 82 -7.98 3.50 14.92
C ILE A 82 -9.28 3.59 15.72
N PRO A 83 -10.08 2.52 15.90
CA PRO A 83 -11.32 2.60 16.68
C PRO A 83 -11.06 2.96 18.14
N THR A 84 -10.02 2.40 18.76
CA THR A 84 -9.66 2.72 20.15
C THR A 84 -9.17 4.17 20.29
N PHE A 85 -8.42 4.69 19.33
CA PHE A 85 -7.98 6.08 19.32
C PHE A 85 -9.17 7.04 19.22
N VAL A 86 -10.14 6.77 18.34
CA VAL A 86 -11.38 7.55 18.22
C VAL A 86 -12.17 7.52 19.53
N GLU A 87 -12.30 6.35 20.16
CA GLU A 87 -12.97 6.22 21.45
C GLU A 87 -12.29 7.05 22.55
N TYR A 88 -10.96 7.01 22.63
CA TYR A 88 -10.19 7.79 23.59
C TYR A 88 -10.36 9.29 23.33
N LEU A 89 -10.30 9.71 22.07
CA LEU A 89 -10.48 11.10 21.68
C LEU A 89 -11.87 11.64 22.08
N GLN A 90 -12.92 10.83 21.90
CA GLN A 90 -14.30 11.22 22.22
C GLN A 90 -14.62 11.16 23.71
N LYS A 91 -14.18 10.11 24.43
CA LYS A 91 -14.57 9.86 25.82
C LYS A 91 -13.60 10.41 26.86
N ARG A 92 -12.32 10.50 26.53
CA ARG A 92 -11.24 10.86 27.48
C ARG A 92 -10.50 12.14 27.10
N GLY A 93 -10.77 12.68 25.91
CA GLY A 93 -10.20 13.94 25.44
C GLY A 93 -8.86 13.78 24.75
N LYS A 94 -8.32 14.92 24.27
CA LYS A 94 -7.14 14.97 23.39
C LYS A 94 -5.85 14.50 24.06
N GLU A 95 -5.68 14.77 25.34
CA GLU A 95 -4.44 14.46 26.08
C GLU A 95 -4.26 12.95 26.24
N GLU A 96 -5.31 12.24 26.68
CA GLU A 96 -5.31 10.78 26.80
C GLU A 96 -5.19 10.09 25.43
N ALA A 97 -5.82 10.64 24.38
CA ALA A 97 -5.64 10.14 23.02
C ALA A 97 -4.20 10.31 22.51
N ALA A 98 -3.57 11.46 22.77
CA ALA A 98 -2.17 11.70 22.42
C ALA A 98 -1.22 10.76 23.19
N HIS A 99 -1.49 10.49 24.46
CA HIS A 99 -0.74 9.52 25.24
C HIS A 99 -0.85 8.10 24.66
N LEU A 100 -2.06 7.66 24.27
CA LEU A 100 -2.28 6.39 23.58
C LEU A 100 -1.50 6.33 22.25
N ALA A 101 -1.53 7.40 21.45
CA ALA A 101 -0.78 7.47 20.19
C ALA A 101 0.73 7.29 20.41
N ASN A 102 1.30 7.95 21.43
CA ASN A 102 2.71 7.81 21.78
C ASN A 102 3.07 6.39 22.26
N LEU A 103 2.21 5.75 23.05
CA LEU A 103 2.41 4.37 23.48
C LEU A 103 2.43 3.42 22.27
N VAL A 104 1.50 3.58 21.34
CA VAL A 104 1.42 2.75 20.14
C VAL A 104 2.58 3.05 19.18
N ALA A 105 3.00 4.31 19.04
CA ALA A 105 4.16 4.68 18.24
C ALA A 105 5.45 4.03 18.80
N THR A 106 5.60 4.06 20.12
CA THR A 106 6.72 3.41 20.82
C THR A 106 6.67 1.89 20.61
N ALA A 107 5.50 1.28 20.71
CA ALA A 107 5.31 -0.14 20.43
C ALA A 107 5.66 -0.50 18.98
N ILE A 108 5.26 0.33 18.00
CA ILE A 108 5.65 0.18 16.59
C ILE A 108 7.17 0.24 16.47
N VAL A 109 7.83 1.26 17.01
CA VAL A 109 9.29 1.39 16.94
C VAL A 109 10.00 0.18 17.54
N LEU A 110 9.55 -0.32 18.68
CA LEU A 110 10.18 -1.47 19.33
C LEU A 110 9.89 -2.78 18.59
N LEU A 111 8.63 -3.09 18.30
CA LEU A 111 8.23 -4.36 17.69
C LEU A 111 8.58 -4.41 16.21
N VAL A 112 8.20 -3.39 15.45
CA VAL A 112 8.48 -3.32 14.02
C VAL A 112 9.96 -3.05 13.79
N GLY A 113 10.60 -2.18 14.59
CA GLY A 113 12.04 -1.93 14.48
C GLY A 113 12.88 -3.17 14.79
N SER A 114 12.55 -3.93 15.84
CA SER A 114 13.22 -5.20 16.12
C SER A 114 13.00 -6.23 15.02
N LEU A 115 11.78 -6.30 14.46
CA LEU A 115 11.47 -7.15 13.32
C LEU A 115 12.25 -6.74 12.07
N CYS A 116 12.45 -5.45 11.82
CA CYS A 116 13.27 -4.94 10.72
C CYS A 116 14.73 -5.35 10.90
N LEU A 117 15.29 -5.18 12.11
CA LEU A 117 16.66 -5.59 12.42
C LEU A 117 16.83 -7.10 12.23
N ALA A 118 15.93 -7.91 12.78
CA ALA A 118 15.94 -9.36 12.58
C ALA A 118 15.79 -9.72 11.10
N GLY A 119 14.90 -9.05 10.37
CA GLY A 119 14.66 -9.25 8.95
C GLY A 119 15.88 -8.97 8.08
N VAL A 120 16.63 -7.91 8.36
CA VAL A 120 17.88 -7.59 7.64
C VAL A 120 18.96 -8.66 7.88
N LEU A 121 19.07 -9.18 9.11
CA LEU A 121 20.06 -10.21 9.46
C LEU A 121 19.68 -11.58 8.90
N ILE A 122 18.39 -11.92 8.91
CA ILE A 122 17.87 -13.23 8.50
C ILE A 122 17.54 -13.26 7.00
N SER A 123 17.55 -12.11 6.30
CA SER A 123 17.22 -12.03 4.86
C SER A 123 17.98 -13.01 3.97
N PRO A 124 19.28 -13.34 4.17
CA PRO A 124 19.96 -14.32 3.32
C PRO A 124 19.34 -15.71 3.45
N TRP A 125 18.93 -16.08 4.67
CA TRP A 125 18.31 -17.35 4.97
C TRP A 125 16.86 -17.41 4.47
N LEU A 126 16.09 -16.33 4.67
CA LEU A 126 14.72 -16.20 4.16
C LEU A 126 14.67 -16.30 2.63
N VAL A 127 15.49 -15.53 1.93
CA VAL A 127 15.56 -15.58 0.46
C VAL A 127 16.02 -16.97 0.02
N GLY A 128 17.05 -17.55 0.65
CA GLY A 128 17.54 -18.88 0.32
C GLY A 128 16.49 -19.99 0.45
N ALA A 129 15.64 -19.90 1.47
CA ALA A 129 14.51 -20.82 1.68
C ALA A 129 13.39 -20.65 0.63
N LEU A 130 13.14 -19.41 0.18
CA LEU A 130 12.08 -19.09 -0.78
C LEU A 130 12.51 -19.30 -2.24
N THR A 131 13.80 -19.26 -2.54
CA THR A 131 14.35 -19.32 -3.90
C THR A 131 15.21 -20.56 -4.11
N THR A 132 14.66 -21.74 -3.80
CA THR A 132 15.38 -23.02 -3.84
C THR A 132 16.25 -23.16 -5.10
N GLY A 133 17.55 -23.37 -4.90
CA GLY A 133 18.52 -23.53 -5.98
C GLY A 133 19.18 -22.23 -6.48
N TRP A 134 18.70 -21.03 -6.16
CA TRP A 134 19.35 -19.79 -6.65
C TRP A 134 20.72 -19.56 -6.02
N VAL A 135 20.94 -20.03 -4.79
CA VAL A 135 22.24 -19.93 -4.09
C VAL A 135 23.38 -20.55 -4.90
N HIS A 136 23.09 -21.62 -5.66
CA HIS A 136 24.09 -22.33 -6.45
C HIS A 136 23.97 -22.06 -7.96
N ASN A 137 22.74 -21.96 -8.48
CA ASN A 137 22.48 -21.88 -9.92
C ASN A 137 22.42 -20.43 -10.44
N ALA A 138 22.25 -19.44 -9.57
CA ALA A 138 22.11 -18.03 -9.94
C ALA A 138 22.56 -17.10 -8.79
N PRO A 139 23.85 -17.11 -8.40
CA PRO A 139 24.35 -16.38 -7.23
C PRO A 139 24.12 -14.87 -7.31
N ASP A 140 24.34 -14.24 -8.48
CA ASP A 140 24.11 -12.80 -8.66
C ASP A 140 22.64 -12.39 -8.43
N LYS A 141 21.71 -13.24 -8.88
CA LYS A 141 20.26 -13.07 -8.67
C LYS A 141 19.89 -13.18 -7.20
N TYR A 142 20.47 -14.17 -6.51
CA TYR A 142 20.28 -14.37 -5.08
C TYR A 142 20.79 -13.17 -4.27
N HIS A 143 22.02 -12.71 -4.52
CA HIS A 143 22.60 -11.56 -3.82
C HIS A 143 21.77 -10.28 -4.03
N LEU A 144 21.26 -10.07 -5.25
CA LEU A 144 20.38 -8.94 -5.54
C LEU A 144 19.05 -9.04 -4.77
N ALA A 145 18.44 -10.22 -4.71
CA ALA A 145 17.21 -10.43 -3.94
C ALA A 145 17.41 -10.18 -2.44
N VAL A 146 18.52 -10.67 -1.88
CA VAL A 146 18.90 -10.43 -0.47
C VAL A 146 19.08 -8.94 -0.20
N LEU A 147 19.83 -8.23 -1.05
CA LEU A 147 20.06 -6.79 -0.91
C LEU A 147 18.75 -5.99 -0.98
N LEU A 148 17.87 -6.33 -1.92
CA LEU A 148 16.55 -5.69 -2.04
C LEU A 148 15.71 -5.94 -0.78
N THR A 149 15.65 -7.18 -0.29
CA THR A 149 14.96 -7.50 0.98
C THR A 149 15.52 -6.69 2.14
N GLN A 150 16.86 -6.57 2.26
CA GLN A 150 17.50 -5.79 3.34
C GLN A 150 17.16 -4.30 3.28
N ILE A 151 17.10 -3.72 2.08
CA ILE A 151 16.72 -2.31 1.90
C ILE A 151 15.25 -2.09 2.24
N MET A 152 14.39 -3.04 1.92
CA MET A 152 12.94 -2.91 2.11
C MET A 152 12.47 -3.13 3.55
N PHE A 153 13.23 -3.86 4.38
CA PHE A 153 12.86 -4.06 5.79
C PHE A 153 12.78 -2.74 6.57
N PRO A 154 13.81 -1.86 6.60
CA PRO A 154 13.73 -0.57 7.28
C PRO A 154 12.58 0.33 6.81
N PHE A 155 12.21 0.25 5.53
CA PHE A 155 11.06 0.96 4.97
C PHE A 155 9.75 0.59 5.65
N LEU A 156 9.62 -0.65 6.15
CA LEU A 156 8.42 -1.12 6.84
C LEU A 156 8.12 -0.34 8.11
N LEU A 157 9.16 -0.02 8.91
CA LEU A 157 9.02 0.81 10.10
C LEU A 157 8.46 2.20 9.76
N LEU A 158 8.98 2.82 8.71
CA LEU A 158 8.54 4.13 8.24
C LEU A 158 7.08 4.09 7.79
N VAL A 159 6.71 3.07 7.01
CA VAL A 159 5.33 2.90 6.53
C VAL A 159 4.36 2.64 7.68
N SER A 160 4.73 1.83 8.68
CA SER A 160 3.88 1.59 9.86
C SER A 160 3.63 2.88 10.66
N LEU A 161 4.66 3.70 10.88
CA LEU A 161 4.50 4.99 11.55
C LEU A 161 3.67 5.98 10.71
N ALA A 162 3.89 6.00 9.39
CA ALA A 162 3.10 6.83 8.47
C ALA A 162 1.62 6.41 8.46
N ALA A 163 1.33 5.11 8.46
CA ALA A 163 -0.04 4.58 8.54
C ALA A 163 -0.70 4.96 9.87
N GLN A 164 0.04 4.91 10.98
CA GLN A 164 -0.46 5.37 12.28
C GLN A 164 -0.82 6.87 12.24
N ALA A 165 0.10 7.70 11.75
CA ALA A 165 -0.11 9.15 11.65
C ALA A 165 -1.30 9.49 10.75
N MET A 166 -1.44 8.77 9.63
CA MET A 166 -2.58 8.91 8.73
C MET A 166 -3.90 8.52 9.41
N GLY A 167 -3.91 7.43 10.18
CA GLY A 167 -5.06 7.01 10.99
C GLY A 167 -5.47 8.06 12.03
N ILE A 168 -4.50 8.65 12.72
CA ILE A 168 -4.73 9.74 13.69
C ILE A 168 -5.31 10.98 13.01
N LEU A 169 -4.73 11.41 11.89
CA LEU A 169 -5.20 12.58 11.14
C LEU A 169 -6.62 12.39 10.64
N ASN A 170 -6.94 11.22 10.09
CA ASN A 170 -8.30 10.87 9.65
C ASN A 170 -9.29 10.86 10.83
N ALA A 171 -8.90 10.32 11.98
CA ALA A 171 -9.73 10.30 13.19
C ALA A 171 -10.01 11.70 13.76
N CYS A 172 -9.16 12.69 13.47
CA CYS A 172 -9.34 14.07 13.93
C CYS A 172 -10.14 14.94 12.94
N ASP A 173 -10.78 14.33 11.92
CA ASP A 173 -11.46 15.02 10.81
C ASP A 173 -10.56 16.02 10.06
N GLN A 174 -9.24 15.87 10.18
CA GLN A 174 -8.23 16.70 9.51
C GLN A 174 -7.88 16.10 8.14
N TYR A 175 -8.88 15.95 7.26
CA TYR A 175 -8.72 15.35 5.93
C TYR A 175 -7.81 16.16 4.98
N ALA A 176 -7.54 17.42 5.30
CA ALA A 176 -6.71 18.30 4.48
C ALA A 176 -5.21 17.92 4.51
N VAL A 177 -4.67 17.54 5.67
CA VAL A 177 -3.22 17.30 5.82
C VAL A 177 -2.74 16.02 5.09
N PRO A 178 -3.46 14.88 5.16
CA PRO A 178 -3.12 13.70 4.35
C PRO A 178 -3.33 13.93 2.84
N ALA A 179 -4.33 14.71 2.44
CA ALA A 179 -4.59 15.01 1.03
C ALA A 179 -3.47 15.85 0.39
N PHE A 180 -2.89 16.81 1.13
CA PHE A 180 -1.74 17.60 0.65
C PHE A 180 -0.42 16.83 0.62
N SER A 181 -0.27 15.76 1.42
CA SER A 181 0.91 14.87 1.36
C SER A 181 1.08 14.24 -0.03
N SER A 182 -0.03 13.84 -0.66
CA SER A 182 -0.03 13.27 -2.02
C SER A 182 0.25 14.31 -3.10
N THR A 183 -0.14 15.58 -2.88
CA THR A 183 0.17 16.70 -3.78
C THR A 183 1.65 17.04 -3.73
N TRP A 184 2.27 17.03 -2.56
CA TRP A 184 3.70 17.34 -2.41
C TRP A 184 4.60 16.24 -2.99
N PHE A 185 4.19 14.97 -2.89
CA PHE A 185 4.90 13.84 -3.50
C PHE A 185 4.89 13.86 -5.03
N ASN A 186 3.91 14.51 -5.67
CA ASN A 186 3.84 14.62 -7.14
C ASN A 186 4.64 15.79 -7.72
N VAL A 187 5.08 16.74 -6.88
CA VAL A 187 5.80 17.95 -7.31
C VAL A 187 7.31 17.84 -7.02
N GLY A 188 7.73 16.82 -6.26
CA GLY A 188 9.13 16.51 -5.95
C GLY A 188 9.73 15.46 -6.86
#